data_AF-A0A3D0H6F3-F1
#
_entry.id   AF-A0A3D0H6F3-F1
#
_cell.length_a   1.000
_cell.length_b   1.000
_cell.length_c   1.000
_cell.angle_alpha   90.00
_cell.angle_beta   90.00
_cell.angle_gamma   90.00
#
_symmetry.space_group_name_H-M   'P 1'
#
loop_
_entity.id
_entity.type
_entity.pdbx_description
1 polymer ?
#
loop_
_entity_poly.entity_id
_entity_poly.type
_entity_poly.pdbx_seq_one_letter_code
_entity_poly.pdbx_strand_id
1 'polypeptide(L)' 'QLSVDNPKLIYCALYTYGQFGPKAGCGKADVDVVNQVYSGITAVTGERPDDPDNPLPSEVPTKQGNWMGWYAGGAWA' A
#
# COMPACT_ATOMS: atom_id res chain seq x y z
N GLN A 1 27.96 -5.45 6.32
CA GLN A 1 26.64 -5.70 6.95
C GLN A 1 26.41 -4.57 7.91
N LEU A 2 25.41 -3.70 7.69
CA LEU A 2 25.36 -2.36 8.32
C LEU A 2 25.44 -2.36 9.86
N SER A 3 24.85 -3.35 10.51
CA SER A 3 24.87 -3.48 11.98
C SER A 3 26.26 -3.76 12.56
N VAL A 4 27.16 -4.36 11.76
CA VAL A 4 28.56 -4.59 12.15
C VAL A 4 29.35 -3.29 12.10
N ASP A 5 29.11 -2.49 11.07
CA ASP A 5 29.85 -1.24 10.81
C ASP A 5 29.38 -0.10 11.72
N ASN A 6 28.09 -0.06 12.06
CA ASN A 6 27.52 0.92 12.99
C ASN A 6 26.44 0.26 13.89
N PRO A 7 26.82 -0.22 15.09
CA PRO A 7 25.89 -0.83 16.03
C PRO A 7 24.82 0.11 16.61
N LYS A 8 24.99 1.43 16.44
CA LYS A 8 24.02 2.44 16.91
C LYS A 8 23.03 2.86 15.80
N LEU A 9 23.14 2.29 14.61
CA LEU A 9 22.22 2.57 13.51
C LEU A 9 20.80 2.11 13.88
N ILE A 10 19.84 3.01 13.72
CA ILE A 10 18.42 2.65 13.68
C ILE A 10 18.06 2.45 12.21
N TYR A 11 17.75 1.22 11.84
CA TYR A 11 17.40 0.83 10.47
C TYR A 11 15.91 0.52 10.38
N CYS A 12 15.20 1.24 9.52
CA CYS A 12 13.79 1.00 9.23
C CYS A 12 13.62 0.50 7.80
N ALA A 13 12.96 -0.63 7.63
CA ALA A 13 12.68 -1.24 6.33
C ALA A 13 11.19 -1.14 6.02
N LEU A 14 10.85 -0.39 4.99
CA LEU A 14 9.48 -0.28 4.48
C LEU A 14 9.32 -1.12 3.22
N TYR A 15 8.30 -1.98 3.21
CA TYR A 15 7.94 -2.78 2.04
C TYR A 15 6.48 -3.22 2.14
N THR A 16 5.69 -2.98 1.09
CA THR A 16 4.27 -3.38 0.96
C THR A 16 3.93 -4.75 1.52
N TYR A 17 4.79 -5.74 1.25
CA TYR A 17 4.52 -7.15 1.57
C TYR A 17 5.21 -7.63 2.84
N GLY A 18 5.93 -6.73 3.53
CA GLY A 18 6.68 -7.03 4.75
C GLY A 18 7.92 -7.90 4.54
N GLN A 19 8.73 -8.03 5.58
CA GLN A 19 9.91 -8.90 5.58
C GLN A 19 9.57 -10.38 5.88
N PHE A 20 8.31 -10.65 6.26
CA PHE A 20 7.83 -11.97 6.66
C PHE A 20 6.43 -12.24 6.07
N GLY A 21 6.06 -13.52 6.03
CA GLY A 21 4.74 -13.97 5.58
C GLY A 21 4.68 -14.38 4.11
N PRO A 22 3.52 -14.87 3.64
CA PRO A 22 3.41 -15.56 2.35
C PRO A 22 3.77 -14.71 1.12
N LYS A 23 3.74 -13.37 1.25
CA LYS A 23 4.02 -12.44 0.14
C LYS A 23 5.37 -11.74 0.23
N ALA A 24 6.14 -11.92 1.31
CA ALA A 24 7.43 -11.23 1.48
C ALA A 24 8.40 -11.52 0.32
N GLY A 25 8.44 -12.78 -0.15
CA GLY A 25 9.30 -13.21 -1.26
C GLY A 25 8.69 -13.05 -2.65
N CYS A 26 7.61 -12.29 -2.83
CA CYS A 26 6.90 -12.24 -4.12
C CYS A 26 7.63 -11.49 -5.25
N GLY A 27 8.74 -10.79 -4.94
CA GLY A 27 9.56 -10.06 -5.91
C GLY A 27 8.88 -8.85 -6.55
N LYS A 28 7.76 -8.37 -6.00
CA LYS A 28 7.05 -7.19 -6.52
C LYS A 28 7.59 -5.92 -5.90
N ALA A 29 7.57 -4.82 -6.66
CA ALA A 29 7.96 -3.51 -6.14
C ALA A 29 6.96 -2.98 -5.11
N ASP A 30 7.46 -2.16 -4.17
CA ASP A 30 6.61 -1.29 -3.35
C ASP A 30 6.12 -0.12 -4.20
N VAL A 31 4.81 -0.01 -4.35
CA VAL A 31 4.18 1.10 -5.08
C VAL A 31 2.92 1.56 -4.37
N ASP A 32 2.75 2.88 -4.28
CA ASP A 32 1.67 3.52 -3.53
C ASP A 32 0.27 2.99 -3.88
N VAL A 33 -0.03 2.85 -5.17
CA VAL A 33 -1.35 2.36 -5.62
C VAL A 33 -1.63 0.93 -5.15
N VAL A 34 -0.60 0.08 -5.09
CA VAL A 34 -0.75 -1.29 -4.59
C VAL A 34 -0.94 -1.28 -3.07
N ASN A 35 -0.27 -0.38 -2.34
CA ASN A 35 -0.50 -0.18 -0.91
C ASN A 35 -1.95 0.24 -0.65
N GLN A 36 -2.50 1.15 -1.45
CA GLN A 36 -3.90 1.58 -1.36
C GLN A 36 -4.87 0.43 -1.67
N VAL A 37 -4.62 -0.38 -2.69
CA VAL A 37 -5.50 -1.53 -2.99
C VAL A 37 -5.46 -2.57 -1.86
N TYR A 38 -4.29 -2.89 -1.33
CA TYR A 38 -4.16 -3.88 -0.24
C TYR A 38 -4.72 -3.41 1.09
N SER A 39 -4.73 -2.10 1.37
CA SER A 39 -5.35 -1.56 2.58
C SER A 39 -6.88 -1.57 2.52
N GLY A 40 -7.45 -1.79 1.33
CA GLY A 40 -8.89 -1.72 1.11
C GLY A 40 -9.43 -0.30 0.96
N ILE A 41 -8.59 0.75 1.04
CA ILE A 41 -9.07 2.13 0.98
C ILE A 41 -9.74 2.44 -0.37
N THR A 42 -9.28 1.79 -1.45
CA THR A 42 -9.88 1.94 -2.78
C THR A 42 -11.29 1.37 -2.86
N ALA A 43 -11.65 0.40 -2.01
CA ALA A 43 -12.98 -0.21 -2.01
C ALA A 43 -14.05 0.70 -1.36
N VAL A 44 -13.62 1.69 -0.56
CA VAL A 44 -14.49 2.64 0.13
C VAL A 44 -14.34 4.07 -0.39
N THR A 45 -13.57 4.26 -1.45
CA THR A 45 -13.31 5.57 -2.07
C THR A 45 -13.85 5.56 -3.50
N GLY A 46 -14.61 6.58 -3.86
CA GLY A 46 -15.27 6.70 -5.17
C GLY A 46 -16.78 6.62 -5.07
N GLU A 47 -17.44 6.60 -6.22
CA GLU A 47 -18.89 6.40 -6.32
C GLU A 47 -19.21 4.90 -6.22
N ARG A 48 -20.20 4.55 -5.39
CA ARG A 48 -20.64 3.16 -5.24
C ARG A 48 -21.67 2.85 -6.33
N PRO A 49 -21.58 1.70 -7.03
CA PRO A 49 -22.61 1.29 -7.96
C PRO A 49 -23.98 1.18 -7.30
N ASP A 50 -24.98 1.82 -7.91
CA ASP A 50 -26.39 1.58 -7.58
C ASP A 50 -26.85 0.21 -8.11
N ASP A 51 -26.42 -0.16 -9.31
CA ASP A 51 -26.56 -1.50 -9.91
C ASP A 51 -25.18 -2.16 -10.09
N PRO A 52 -24.77 -3.08 -9.19
CA PRO A 52 -23.48 -3.76 -9.28
C PRO A 52 -23.26 -4.57 -10.57
N ASP A 53 -24.34 -5.01 -11.24
CA ASP A 53 -24.24 -5.78 -12.48
C ASP A 53 -24.04 -4.87 -13.69
N ASN A 54 -24.34 -3.56 -13.59
CA ASN A 54 -24.24 -2.57 -14.66
C ASN A 54 -23.68 -1.22 -14.17
N PRO A 55 -22.43 -1.16 -13.66
CA PRO A 55 -21.86 0.08 -13.15
C PRO A 55 -21.60 1.09 -14.27
N LEU A 56 -21.82 2.37 -13.97
CA LEU A 56 -21.37 3.50 -14.78
C LEU A 56 -19.84 3.59 -14.77
N PRO A 57 -19.22 4.21 -15.79
CA PRO A 57 -17.76 4.38 -15.83
C PRO A 57 -17.14 5.10 -14.63
N SER A 58 -17.91 5.93 -13.90
CA SER A 58 -17.47 6.62 -12.68
C SER A 58 -17.57 5.78 -11.41
N GLU A 59 -18.39 4.73 -11.41
CA GLU A 59 -18.70 3.88 -10.25
C GLU A 59 -17.63 2.79 -10.05
N VAL A 60 -16.37 3.21 -9.91
CA VAL A 60 -15.21 2.31 -9.82
C VAL A 60 -14.40 2.53 -8.54
N PRO A 61 -13.75 1.49 -7.99
CA PRO A 61 -12.79 1.64 -6.89
C PRO A 61 -11.75 2.71 -7.22
N THR A 62 -11.70 3.75 -6.40
CA THR A 62 -10.94 4.96 -6.72
C THR A 62 -9.77 5.11 -5.76
N LYS A 63 -8.58 5.38 -6.30
CA LYS A 63 -7.42 5.72 -5.47
C LYS A 63 -7.60 7.11 -4.86
N GLN A 64 -6.98 7.33 -3.71
CA GLN A 64 -6.83 8.69 -3.21
C GLN A 64 -5.88 9.50 -4.10
N GLY A 65 -6.14 10.81 -4.19
CA GLY A 65 -5.42 11.72 -5.09
C GLY A 65 -3.95 11.91 -4.69
N ASN A 66 -3.64 11.80 -3.40
CA ASN A 66 -2.29 11.87 -2.84
C ASN A 66 -1.62 10.47 -2.79
N TRP A 67 -0.35 10.45 -2.37
CA TRP A 67 0.40 9.21 -2.12
C TRP A 67 0.07 8.63 -0.74
N MET A 68 -1.20 8.25 -0.55
CA MET A 68 -1.71 7.88 0.77
C MET A 68 -0.99 6.66 1.36
N GLY A 69 -0.72 5.63 0.56
CA GLY A 69 -0.07 4.41 1.03
C GLY A 69 1.33 4.69 1.57
N TRP A 70 2.10 5.51 0.86
CA TRP A 70 3.43 5.93 1.32
C TRP A 70 3.38 6.93 2.48
N TYR A 71 2.45 7.89 2.46
CA TYR A 71 2.28 8.82 3.58
C TYR A 71 1.96 8.08 4.88
N ALA A 72 0.97 7.17 4.85
CA ALA A 72 0.60 6.38 6.03
C ALA A 72 1.73 5.44 6.47
N GLY A 73 2.37 4.73 5.53
CA GLY A 73 3.47 3.82 5.83
C GLY A 73 4.68 4.54 6.44
N GLY A 74 5.03 5.71 5.91
CA GLY A 74 6.13 6.52 6.43
C GLY A 74 5.81 7.20 7.76
N ALA A 75 4.56 7.62 7.99
CA ALA A 75 4.15 8.22 9.27
C ALA A 75 4.04 7.20 10.41
N TRP A 76 3.81 5.93 10.09
CA TRP A 76 3.73 4.84 11.06
C TRP A 76 5.11 4.35 11.53
N ALA A 77 6.09 4.33 10.63
CA ALA A 77 7.43 3.82 10.85
C ALA A 77 8.30 4.70 11.74
#